data_AF-X1CD91-F1
#
_entry.id   AF-X1CD91-F1
#
_cell.length_a   1.000
_cell.length_b   1.000
_cell.length_c   1.000
_cell.angle_alpha   90.00
_cell.angle_beta   90.00
_cell.angle_gamma   90.00
#
_symmetry.space_group_name_H-M   'P 1'
#
loop_
_entity.id
_entity.type
_entity.pdbx_description
1 polymer ?
#
loop_
_entity_poly.entity_id
_entity_poly.type
_entity_poly.pdbx_seq_one_letter_code
_entity_poly.pdbx_strand_id
1 'polypeptide(L)' 'MAWGGSLNKEGSDYVRNLREADNALKFLEGLKRKLNKKEKQIVSDTINIIVNHYNKESKNESQTLK' A
#
# COMPACT_ATOMS: atom_id res chain seq x y z
N MET A 1 34.02 3.20 10.33
CA MET A 1 32.77 3.54 11.05
C MET A 1 31.64 3.60 10.05
N ALA A 2 30.93 2.49 9.84
CA ALA A 2 29.82 2.43 8.89
C ALA A 2 28.57 3.01 9.56
N TRP A 3 28.22 4.25 9.19
CA TRP A 3 26.96 4.92 9.56
C TRP A 3 25.76 4.39 8.77
N GLY A 4 25.75 3.08 8.47
CA GLY A 4 24.64 2.39 7.80
C GLY A 4 23.76 1.71 8.84
N GLY A 5 23.28 2.49 9.81
CA GLY A 5 22.39 2.00 10.85
C GLY A 5 21.14 1.40 10.19
N SER A 6 21.07 0.06 10.26
CA SER A 6 19.87 -0.76 10.24
C SER A 6 18.57 0.07 10.27
N LEU A 7 18.05 0.44 9.10
CA LEU A 7 16.60 0.40 8.96
C LEU A 7 16.28 -1.07 9.22
N ASN A 8 15.72 -1.35 10.41
CA ASN A 8 15.33 -2.67 10.86
C ASN A 8 14.70 -3.39 9.66
N LYS A 9 15.07 -4.65 9.38
CA LYS A 9 14.57 -5.38 8.18
C LYS A 9 13.07 -5.15 7.95
N GLU A 10 12.31 -5.12 9.02
CA GLU A 10 10.87 -4.78 9.08
C GLU A 10 10.51 -3.40 8.50
N GLY A 11 11.23 -2.32 8.85
CA GLY A 11 11.00 -0.98 8.33
C GLY A 11 11.45 -0.82 6.87
N SER A 12 12.55 -1.47 6.46
CA SER A 12 12.95 -1.49 5.05
C SER A 12 11.98 -2.29 4.18
N ASP A 13 11.48 -3.41 4.70
CA ASP A 13 10.50 -4.25 4.01
C ASP A 13 9.14 -3.56 3.93
N TYR A 14 8.73 -2.85 4.99
CA TYR A 14 7.51 -2.03 4.97
C TYR A 14 7.57 -0.95 3.88
N VAL A 15 8.65 -0.18 3.81
CA VAL A 15 8.83 0.86 2.78
C VAL A 15 8.85 0.25 1.37
N ARG A 16 9.48 -0.93 1.22
CA ARG A 16 9.48 -1.66 -0.05
C ARG A 16 8.07 -2.09 -0.45
N ASN A 17 7.32 -2.70 0.46
CA ASN A 17 5.94 -3.15 0.23
C ASN A 17 5.01 -1.97 -0.10
N LEU A 18 5.19 -0.84 0.58
CA LEU A 18 4.45 0.40 0.30
C LEU A 18 4.72 0.92 -1.12
N ARG A 19 5.98 0.87 -1.58
CA ARG A 19 6.34 1.25 -2.95
C ARG A 19 5.74 0.29 -3.99
N GLU A 20 5.76 -1.01 -3.71
CA GLU A 20 5.14 -2.01 -4.58
C GLU A 20 3.61 -1.82 -4.66
N ALA A 21 2.96 -1.50 -3.54
CA ALA A 21 1.54 -1.16 -3.50
C ALA A 21 1.21 0.10 -4.31
N ASP A 22 2.00 1.17 -4.21
CA ASP A 22 1.81 2.39 -5.01
C ASP A 22 1.90 2.10 -6.52
N ASN A 23 2.87 1.28 -6.94
CA ASN A 23 2.97 0.85 -8.34
C ASN A 23 1.73 0.06 -8.80
N ALA A 24 1.24 -0.86 -7.97
CA ALA A 24 0.02 -1.62 -8.26
C ALA A 24 -1.21 -0.71 -8.36
N LEU A 25 -1.36 0.26 -7.46
CA LEU A 25 -2.45 1.23 -7.50
C LEU A 25 -2.45 2.07 -8.78
N LYS A 26 -1.28 2.57 -9.19
CA LYS A 26 -1.11 3.31 -10.46
C LYS A 26 -1.51 2.47 -11.66
N PHE A 27 -1.11 1.20 -11.69
CA PHE A 27 -1.52 0.26 -12.73
C PHE A 27 -3.03 0.06 -12.75
N LEU A 28 -3.66 -0.20 -11.61
CA LEU A 28 -5.10 -0.44 -11.49
C LEU A 28 -5.94 0.80 -11.88
N GLU A 29 -5.49 2.01 -11.52
CA GLU A 29 -6.13 3.25 -11.97
C GLU A 29 -6.00 3.47 -13.48
N GLY A 30 -4.84 3.12 -14.07
CA GLY A 30 -4.67 3.10 -15.51
C GLY A 30 -5.60 2.09 -16.19
N LEU A 31 -5.70 0.88 -15.62
CA LEU A 31 -6.54 -0.21 -16.12
C LEU A 31 -8.02 0.17 -16.11
N LYS A 32 -8.51 0.83 -15.04
CA LYS A 32 -9.90 1.32 -14.93
C LYS A 32 -10.36 2.08 -16.17
N ARG A 33 -9.50 2.83 -16.84
CA ARG A 33 -9.86 3.62 -18.03
C ARG A 33 -10.31 2.76 -19.22
N LYS A 34 -9.84 1.51 -19.30
CA LYS A 34 -10.11 0.59 -20.41
C LYS A 34 -11.25 -0.40 -20.13
N LEU A 35 -11.77 -0.41 -18.91
CA LEU A 35 -12.72 -1.41 -18.42
C LEU A 35 -14.18 -0.97 -18.56
N ASN A 36 -15.09 -1.94 -18.63
CA ASN A 36 -16.53 -1.69 -18.58
C ASN A 36 -17.00 -1.33 -17.16
N LYS A 37 -18.27 -0.93 -17.01
CA LYS A 37 -18.81 -0.45 -15.72
C LYS A 37 -18.70 -1.50 -14.59
N LYS A 38 -18.92 -2.78 -14.88
CA LYS A 38 -18.87 -3.86 -13.88
C LYS A 38 -17.42 -4.11 -13.44
N GLU A 39 -16.51 -4.20 -14.40
CA GLU A 39 -15.07 -4.40 -14.14
C GLU A 39 -14.45 -3.21 -13.40
N LYS A 40 -14.85 -1.98 -13.75
CA LYS A 40 -14.44 -0.76 -13.04
C LYS A 40 -14.80 -0.81 -11.55
N GLN A 41 -15.97 -1.36 -11.22
CA GLN A 41 -16.40 -1.52 -9.83
C GLN A 41 -15.47 -2.49 -9.10
N ILE A 42 -15.22 -3.67 -9.69
CA ILE A 42 -14.31 -4.70 -9.12
C ILE A 42 -12.91 -4.12 -8.86
N VAL A 43 -12.37 -3.38 -9.83
CA VAL A 43 -11.04 -2.76 -9.66
C VAL A 43 -11.06 -1.66 -8.60
N SER A 44 -12.13 -0.87 -8.51
CA SER A 44 -12.27 0.15 -7.47
C SER A 44 -12.36 -0.48 -6.07
N ASP A 45 -13.08 -1.59 -5.94
CA ASP A 45 -13.16 -2.33 -4.68
C ASP A 45 -11.80 -2.91 -4.28
N THR A 46 -11.03 -3.40 -5.27
CA THR A 46 -9.67 -3.91 -5.05
C THR A 46 -8.72 -2.81 -4.57
N ILE A 47 -8.76 -1.64 -5.21
CA ILE A 47 -8.01 -0.45 -4.77
C ILE A 47 -8.35 -0.10 -3.33
N ASN A 48 -9.64 -0.09 -2.98
CA ASN A 48 -10.10 0.20 -1.62
C ASN A 48 -9.58 -0.83 -0.60
N ILE A 49 -9.52 -2.12 -0.94
CA ILE A 49 -8.95 -3.16 -0.05
C ILE A 49 -7.48 -2.87 0.24
N ILE A 50 -6.69 -2.57 -0.80
CA ILE A 50 -5.26 -2.27 -0.67
C ILE A 50 -5.05 -1.02 0.19
N VAL A 51 -5.76 0.07 -0.11
CA VAL A 51 -5.66 1.33 0.64
C VAL A 51 -6.09 1.14 2.09
N ASN A 52 -7.16 0.39 2.35
CA ASN A 52 -7.63 0.12 3.70
C ASN A 52 -6.67 -0.74 4.51
N HIS A 53 -5.94 -1.67 3.88
CA HIS A 53 -4.93 -2.46 4.55
C HIS A 53 -3.84 -1.55 5.14
N TYR A 54 -3.24 -0.69 4.31
CA TYR A 54 -2.19 0.24 4.76
C TYR A 54 -2.72 1.34 5.70
N ASN A 55 -3.96 1.81 5.54
CA ASN A 55 -4.58 2.77 6.47
C ASN A 55 -4.96 2.15 7.83
N LYS A 56 -5.24 0.84 7.90
CA LYS A 56 -5.51 0.17 9.17
C LYS A 56 -4.22 -0.07 9.95
N GLU A 57 -3.12 -0.38 9.26
CA GLU A 57 -1.81 -0.48 9.90
C GLU A 57 -1.38 0.85 10.54
N SER A 58 -1.60 1.98 9.86
CA SER A 58 -1.29 3.30 10.44
C SER A 58 -2.12 3.64 11.70
N LYS A 59 -3.33 3.07 11.84
CA LYS A 59 -4.17 3.26 13.03
C LYS A 59 -3.80 2.34 14.20
N ASN A 60 -3.35 1.12 13.91
CA ASN A 60 -2.96 0.17 14.96
C ASN A 60 -1.59 0.51 15.57
N GLU A 61 -0.64 1.05 14.80
CA GLU A 61 0.65 1.53 15.33
C GLU A 61 0.49 2.74 16.26
N SER A 62 -0.58 3.52 16.11
CA SER A 62 -0.84 4.70 16.96
C SER A 62 -1.41 4.35 18.35
N GLN A 63 -1.77 3.09 18.61
CA GLN A 63 -2.35 2.65 19.89
C GLN A 63 -1.35 1.95 20.82
N THR A 64 -0.18 1.52 20.32
CA THR A 64 0.88 0.88 21.12
C THR A 64 1.92 1.86 21.67
N LEU A 65 1.81 3.16 21.34
CA LEU A 65 2.69 4.24 21.80
C LEU A 65 2.05 5.13 22.88
N LYS A 66 1.00 4.68 23.57
CA LYS A 66 0.37 5.41 24.68
C LYS A 66 0.49 4.68 26.00
#